data_AF-A0A951FXL9-F1
#
_entry.id   AF-A0A951FXL9-F1
#
_cell.length_a   1.000
_cell.length_b   1.000
_cell.length_c   1.000
_cell.angle_alpha   90.00
_cell.angle_beta   90.00
_cell.angle_gamma   90.00
#
_symmetry.space_group_name_H-M   'P 1'
#
loop_
_entity.id
_entity.type
_entity.pdbx_description
1 polymer ?
#
loop_
_entity_poly.entity_id
_entity_poly.type
_entity_poly.pdbx_seq_one_letter_code
_entity_poly.pdbx_strand_id
1 'polypeptide(L)' 'MLIGAHVSNAGGLPRAVERGIERGCEAIQIFNQSPRMWRPTAYGEDDYAEFRDALAASPIERVLIHAVYLLNCATE' A
#
# COMPACT_ATOMS: atom_id res chain seq x y z
N MET A 1 18.89 8.03 0.96
CA MET A 1 17.96 8.20 -0.19
C MET A 1 16.99 7.04 -0.10
N LEU A 2 15.69 7.24 -0.31
CA LEU A 2 14.71 6.14 -0.26
C LEU A 2 14.39 5.69 -1.68
N ILE A 3 14.78 4.46 -2.03
CA ILE A 3 14.44 3.85 -3.32
C ILE A 3 13.36 2.79 -3.13
N GLY A 4 12.38 2.79 -4.02
CA GLY A 4 11.20 1.97 -3.88
C GLY A 4 10.46 1.70 -5.17
N ALA A 5 9.36 0.97 -5.04
CA ALA A 5 8.45 0.67 -6.14
C ALA A 5 6.99 0.80 -5.72
N HIS A 6 6.12 0.99 -6.72
CA HIS A 6 4.71 0.73 -6.53
C HIS A 6 4.47 -0.78 -6.52
N VAL A 7 3.92 -1.30 -5.43
CA VAL A 7 3.64 -2.73 -5.25
C VAL A 7 2.15 -2.96 -5.05
N SER A 8 1.71 -4.18 -5.35
CA SER A 8 0.32 -4.59 -5.10
C SER A 8 0.13 -4.99 -3.64
N ASN A 9 -1.04 -4.71 -3.07
CA ASN A 9 -1.54 -5.27 -1.80
C ASN A 9 -2.66 -6.32 -2.03
N ALA A 10 -2.80 -6.83 -3.26
CA ALA A 10 -3.74 -7.91 -3.54
C ALA A 10 -3.40 -9.14 -2.70
N GLY A 11 -4.41 -9.67 -2.01
CA GLY A 11 -4.25 -10.75 -1.03
C GLY A 11 -4.00 -10.29 0.41
N GLY A 12 -4.10 -8.98 0.70
CA GLY A 12 -3.97 -8.42 2.05
C GLY A 12 -2.87 -7.36 2.15
N LEU A 13 -2.96 -6.46 3.14
CA LEU A 13 -1.99 -5.39 3.36
C LEU A 13 -0.55 -5.91 3.58
N PRO A 14 -0.29 -6.98 4.37
CA PRO A 14 1.07 -7.50 4.58
C PRO A 14 1.78 -7.91 3.30
N ARG A 15 1.02 -8.35 2.27
CA ARG A 15 1.57 -8.73 0.96
C ARG A 15 2.31 -7.58 0.27
N ALA A 16 1.95 -6.34 0.54
CA ALA A 16 2.67 -5.18 0.00
C ALA A 16 4.08 -5.07 0.60
N VAL A 17 4.21 -5.31 1.91
CA VAL A 17 5.50 -5.33 2.61
C VAL A 17 6.38 -6.45 2.06
N GLU A 18 5.86 -7.68 2.00
CA GLU A 18 6.56 -8.85 1.45
C GLU A 18 7.10 -8.56 0.04
N ARG A 19 6.25 -8.03 -0.85
CA ARG A 19 6.63 -7.69 -2.23
C ARG A 19 7.67 -6.58 -2.30
N GLY A 20 7.67 -5.63 -1.37
CA GLY A 20 8.71 -4.61 -1.26
C GLY A 20 10.05 -5.22 -0.84
N ILE A 21 10.04 -6.11 0.15
CA ILE A 21 11.23 -6.82 0.64
C ILE A 21 11.86 -7.65 -0.48
N GLU A 22 11.05 -8.45 -1.20
CA GLU A 22 11.49 -9.27 -2.34
C GLU A 22 12.22 -8.46 -3.42
N ARG A 23 11.92 -7.15 -3.53
CA ARG A 23 12.48 -6.23 -4.52
C ARG A 23 13.62 -5.37 -3.97
N GLY A 24 14.01 -5.54 -2.72
CA GLY A 24 15.03 -4.70 -2.07
C GLY A 24 14.60 -3.25 -1.91
N CYS A 25 13.30 -2.99 -1.72
CA CYS A 25 12.78 -1.64 -1.54
C CYS A 25 13.04 -1.12 -0.12
N GLU A 26 13.44 0.16 -0.02
CA GLU A 26 13.50 0.93 1.23
C GLU A 26 12.21 1.72 1.45
N ALA A 27 11.43 1.96 0.41
CA ALA A 27 10.09 2.55 0.46
C ALA A 27 9.13 1.84 -0.49
N ILE A 28 7.83 1.85 -0.17
CA ILE A 28 6.80 1.29 -1.06
C ILE A 28 5.67 2.28 -1.29
N GLN A 29 5.02 2.16 -2.44
CA GLN A 29 3.75 2.83 -2.73
C GLN A 29 2.65 1.80 -3.02
N ILE A 30 1.43 2.02 -2.53
CA ILE A 30 0.28 1.14 -2.75
C ILE A 30 -0.98 1.94 -3.10
N PHE A 31 -1.96 1.27 -3.68
CA PHE A 31 -3.35 1.73 -3.60
C PHE A 31 -4.00 1.14 -2.34
N ASN A 32 -4.83 1.92 -1.64
CA ASN A 32 -5.63 1.42 -0.50
C ASN A 32 -6.95 0.75 -0.94
N GLN A 33 -7.28 0.77 -2.23
CA GLN A 33 -8.45 0.12 -2.81
C GLN A 33 -8.17 -0.20 -4.29
N SER A 34 -9.10 -0.87 -4.96
CA SER A 34 -8.97 -1.03 -6.42
C SER A 34 -8.95 0.34 -7.10
N PRO A 35 -7.92 0.68 -7.90
CA PRO A 35 -7.86 1.97 -8.58
C PRO A 35 -8.88 2.08 -9.73
N ARG A 36 -9.57 0.99 -10.07
CA ARG A 36 -10.47 0.86 -11.22
C ARG A 36 -11.93 1.16 -10.88
N MET A 37 -12.31 1.28 -9.61
CA MET A 37 -13.72 1.35 -9.17
C MET A 37 -13.89 2.21 -7.93
N TRP A 38 -15.05 2.87 -7.80
CA TRP A 38 -15.49 3.54 -6.57
C TRP A 38 -16.00 2.52 -5.55
N ARG A 39 -15.10 1.68 -5.05
CA ARG A 39 -15.41 0.64 -4.07
C ARG A 39 -14.30 0.53 -3.03
N PRO A 40 -14.41 1.24 -1.91
CA PRO A 40 -13.45 1.18 -0.82
C PRO A 40 -13.30 -0.25 -0.29
N THR A 41 -12.06 -0.62 0.03
CA THR A 41 -11.79 -1.83 0.81
C THR A 41 -12.15 -1.54 2.27
N ALA A 42 -12.97 -2.40 2.88
CA ALA A 42 -13.32 -2.30 4.29
C ALA A 42 -12.27 -3.04 5.13
N TYR A 43 -11.14 -2.37 5.42
CA TYR A 43 -10.14 -2.90 6.35
C TYR A 43 -10.63 -2.81 7.80
N GLY A 44 -10.35 -3.86 8.58
CA GLY A 44 -10.58 -3.90 10.02
C GLY A 44 -9.35 -3.51 10.84
N GLU A 45 -9.53 -3.43 12.16
CA GLU A 45 -8.43 -3.20 13.13
C GLU A 45 -7.32 -4.25 12.97
N ASP A 46 -7.68 -5.52 12.77
CA ASP A 46 -6.74 -6.63 12.62
C ASP A 46 -5.88 -6.48 11.35
N ASP A 47 -6.47 -6.08 10.21
CA ASP A 47 -5.72 -5.83 8.96
C ASP A 47 -4.64 -4.76 9.16
N TYR A 48 -4.97 -3.71 9.92
CA TYR A 48 -4.03 -2.63 10.22
C TYR A 48 -2.97 -3.07 11.23
N ALA A 49 -3.34 -3.89 12.22
CA ALA A 49 -2.40 -4.46 13.17
C ALA A 49 -1.36 -5.33 12.46
N GLU A 50 -1.81 -6.28 11.63
CA GLU A 50 -0.93 -7.14 10.84
C GLU A 50 -0.03 -6.33 9.90
N PHE A 51 -0.56 -5.28 9.26
CA PHE A 51 0.25 -4.42 8.40
C PHE A 51 1.34 -3.65 9.18
N ARG A 52 1.00 -3.11 10.36
CA ARG A 52 1.97 -2.42 11.23
C ARG A 52 3.06 -3.37 11.71
N ASP A 53 2.69 -4.57 12.12
CA ASP A 53 3.64 -5.59 12.58
C ASP A 53 4.58 -6.02 11.44
N ALA A 54 4.03 -6.28 10.25
CA ALA A 54 4.81 -6.61 9.07
C ALA A 54 5.78 -5.47 8.69
N LEU A 55 5.31 -4.22 8.71
CA LEU A 55 6.14 -3.05 8.39
C LEU A 55 7.26 -2.86 9.42
N ALA A 56 6.96 -2.99 10.71
CA ALA A 56 7.93 -2.86 11.80
C ALA A 56 9.03 -3.94 11.75
N ALA A 57 8.70 -5.14 11.24
CA ALA A 57 9.65 -6.23 11.04
C ALA A 57 10.44 -6.15 9.71
N SER A 58 10.20 -5.13 8.89
CA SER A 58 10.76 -5.00 7.54
C SER A 58 11.86 -3.93 7.43
N PRO A 59 12.72 -4.00 6.41
CA PRO A 59 13.63 -2.90 6.05
C PRO A 59 12.93 -1.69 5.40
N ILE A 60 11.61 -1.73 5.17
CA ILE A 60 10.88 -0.64 4.52
C ILE A 60 10.66 0.49 5.53
N GLU A 61 11.20 1.67 5.22
CA GLU A 61 11.14 2.83 6.09
C GLU A 61 9.91 3.70 5.85
N ARG A 62 9.35 3.71 4.63
CA ARG A 62 8.23 4.59 4.26
C ARG A 62 7.22 3.89 3.36
N VAL A 63 5.95 4.23 3.58
CA VAL A 63 4.81 3.79 2.77
C VAL A 63 4.09 5.03 2.24
N LEU A 64 3.79 5.06 0.94
CA LEU A 64 2.94 6.07 0.33
C LEU A 64 1.63 5.43 -0.17
N ILE A 65 0.53 6.18 -0.04
CA ILE A 65 -0.76 5.79 -0.61
C ILE A 65 -1.01 6.65 -1.86
N HIS A 66 -1.21 5.99 -2.98
CA HIS A 66 -1.67 6.64 -4.20
C HIS A 66 -3.20 6.67 -4.23
N ALA A 67 -3.79 7.84 -4.50
CA ALA A 67 -5.24 7.95 -4.69
C ALA A 67 -5.70 7.18 -5.94
N VAL A 68 -6.95 6.74 -6.00
CA VAL A 68 -7.48 6.09 -7.20
C VAL A 68 -7.49 7.08 -8.37
N TYR A 69 -7.16 6.61 -9.58
CA TYR A 69 -7.08 7.49 -10.75
C TYR A 69 -8.45 7.94 -11.28
N LEU A 70 -9.55 7.44 -10.71
CA LEU A 70 -10.90 7.92 -10.98
C LEU A 70 -11.15 9.31 -10.40
N LEU A 71 -10.35 9.72 -9.42
CA LEU A 71 -10.49 11.00 -8.74
C LEU A 71 -10.11 12.14 -9.69
N ASN A 72 -11.05 13.07 -9.88
CA ASN A 72 -10.82 14.33 -10.57
C ASN A 72 -11.30 15.49 -9.67
N CYS A 73 -10.37 16.19 -9.02
CA CYS A 73 -10.67 17.34 -8.16
C CYS A 73 -11.21 18.56 -8.92
N ALA A 74 -11.23 18.52 -10.26
CA ALA A 74 -11.67 19.62 -11.10
C ALA A 74 -13.02 19.35 -11.80
N THR A 75 -13.76 18.32 -11.40
CA THR A 75 -15.13 18.08 -11.90
C THR A 75 -16.11 19.07 -11.25
N GLU A 76 -17.00 19.65 -12.04
CA GLU A 76 -18.12 20.52 -11.59
C GLU A 76 -19.33 19.74 -11.07
#